data_AF-A0A920FXJ1-F1
#
_entry.id   AF-A0A920FXJ1-F1
#
_cell.length_a   1.000
_cell.length_b   1.000
_cell.length_c   1.000
_cell.angle_alpha   90.00
_cell.angle_beta   90.00
_cell.angle_gamma   90.00
#
_symmetry.space_group_name_H-M   'P 1'
#
loop_
_entity.id
_entity.type
_entity.pdbx_description
1 polymer ?
#
loop_
_entity_poly.entity_id
_entity_poly.type
_entity_poly.pdbx_seq_one_letter_code
_entity_poly.pdbx_strand_id
1 'polypeptide(L)'
;MDENRHLKMLIDDISEPREGFILPQKHHAQALLDFTNDWDTTKPLLVHCHMGISRSTSTSLGVAAKYDPDNIELIIENLKEIAPHASPNKIMTRYYDEILNLNNRLFGSLAYFDPEPIDESRVVELKF
;
A
#
# COMPACT_ATOMS: atom_id res chain seq x y z
N MET A 1 -17.44 18.06 -2.93
CA MET A 1 -17.16 16.68 -2.48
C MET A 1 -17.73 16.59 -1.07
N ASP A 2 -18.47 15.54 -0.73
CA ASP A 2 -18.91 15.35 0.66
C ASP A 2 -17.65 15.12 1.53
N GLU A 3 -17.41 16.01 2.49
CA GLU A 3 -16.21 15.94 3.35
C GLU A 3 -16.18 14.65 4.17
N ASN A 4 -17.34 14.06 4.47
CA ASN A 4 -17.43 12.78 5.17
C ASN A 4 -17.05 11.58 4.28
N ARG A 5 -16.95 11.78 2.96
CA ARG A 5 -16.59 10.75 1.97
C ARG A 5 -15.19 10.95 1.40
N HIS A 6 -14.35 11.76 2.05
CA HIS A 6 -12.98 12.02 1.63
C HIS A 6 -12.04 12.18 2.84
N LEU A 7 -11.03 11.33 2.93
CA LEU A 7 -9.93 11.45 3.88
C LEU A 7 -8.63 11.77 3.15
N LYS A 8 -7.95 12.84 3.58
CA LYS A 8 -6.60 13.19 3.12
C LYS A 8 -5.60 12.98 4.24
N MET A 9 -4.60 12.15 3.99
CA MET A 9 -3.53 11.87 4.96
C MET A 9 -2.22 12.51 4.52
N LEU A 10 -1.68 13.40 5.36
CA LEU A 10 -0.42 14.11 5.11
C LEU A 10 0.75 13.34 5.72
N ILE A 11 1.23 12.33 5.00
CA ILE A 11 2.39 11.51 5.35
C ILE A 11 3.32 11.38 4.14
N ASP A 12 4.62 11.30 4.39
CA ASP A 12 5.62 11.13 3.35
C ASP A 12 5.84 9.66 2.98
N ASP A 13 6.36 9.44 1.77
CA ASP A 13 6.64 8.09 1.26
C ASP A 13 7.99 7.56 1.74
N ILE A 14 8.11 7.41 3.05
CA ILE A 14 9.32 6.93 3.71
C ILE A 14 9.00 5.74 4.60
N SER A 15 9.97 4.84 4.74
CA SER A 15 9.87 3.68 5.65
C SER A 15 10.83 3.78 6.84
N GLU A 16 11.65 4.83 6.89
CA GLU A 16 12.61 5.14 7.95
C GLU A 16 12.59 6.64 8.23
N PRO A 17 12.85 7.08 9.47
CA PRO A 17 12.88 8.50 9.82
C PRO A 17 13.87 9.27 8.94
N ARG A 18 13.43 10.42 8.42
CA ARG A 18 14.25 11.35 7.65
C ARG A 18 13.94 12.78 8.07
N GLU A 19 14.98 13.58 8.30
CA GLU A 19 14.83 14.98 8.68
C GLU A 19 13.98 15.75 7.67
N GLY A 20 12.96 16.46 8.16
CA GLY A 20 12.02 17.23 7.33
C GLY A 20 10.86 16.44 6.72
N PHE A 21 10.73 15.14 6.99
CA PHE A 21 9.66 14.29 6.47
C PHE A 21 8.77 13.72 7.59
N ILE A 22 7.50 13.53 7.28
CA ILE A 22 6.49 12.92 8.14
C ILE A 22 6.48 11.41 7.91
N LEU A 23 7.13 10.67 8.82
CA LEU A 23 7.10 9.21 8.80
C LEU A 23 5.67 8.70 9.05
N PRO A 24 5.14 7.77 8.24
CA PRO A 24 3.89 7.08 8.56
C PRO A 24 3.98 6.41 9.94
N GLN A 25 2.88 6.42 10.67
CA GLN A 25 2.78 5.89 12.04
C GLN A 25 1.56 4.99 12.12
N LYS A 26 1.52 4.11 13.13
CA LYS A 26 0.42 3.15 13.26
C LYS A 26 -0.97 3.81 13.31
N HIS A 27 -1.10 4.96 13.95
CA HIS A 27 -2.36 5.70 14.00
C HIS A 27 -2.81 6.24 12.63
N HIS A 28 -1.88 6.52 11.72
CA HIS A 28 -2.19 6.90 10.33
C HIS A 28 -2.86 5.74 9.59
N ALA A 29 -2.28 4.53 9.69
CA ALA A 29 -2.88 3.31 9.12
C ALA A 29 -4.25 3.00 9.75
N GLN A 30 -4.37 3.14 11.08
CA GLN A 30 -5.64 2.96 11.77
C GLN A 30 -6.72 3.92 11.25
N ALA A 31 -6.40 5.22 11.12
CA ALA A 31 -7.36 6.20 10.61
C ALA A 31 -7.82 5.92 9.17
N LEU A 32 -6.92 5.40 8.31
CA LEU A 32 -7.29 4.96 6.95
C LEU A 32 -8.23 3.75 6.99
N LEU A 33 -8.00 2.78 7.86
CA LEU A 33 -8.91 1.65 8.05
C LEU A 33 -10.25 2.11 8.63
N ASP A 34 -10.24 3.01 9.62
CA ASP A 34 -11.45 3.50 10.29
C ASP A 34 -12.35 4.27 9.33
N PHE A 35 -11.76 5.06 8.42
CA PHE A 35 -12.49 5.76 7.36
C PHE A 35 -13.26 4.83 6.44
N THR A 36 -12.87 3.56 6.35
CA THR A 36 -13.60 2.57 5.56
C THR A 36 -14.62 1.79 6.39
N ASN A 37 -14.88 2.08 7.67
CA ASN A 37 -15.79 1.28 8.51
C ASN A 37 -17.25 1.29 8.02
N ASP A 38 -17.71 2.39 7.41
CA ASP A 38 -19.08 2.58 6.92
C ASP A 38 -19.16 2.53 5.38
N TRP A 39 -18.11 2.03 4.73
CA TRP A 39 -18.08 1.92 3.27
C TRP A 39 -19.08 0.87 2.77
N ASP A 40 -20.10 1.32 2.03
CA ASP A 40 -20.95 0.46 1.21
C ASP A 40 -20.14 -0.15 0.07
N THR A 41 -19.78 -1.43 0.20
CA THR A 41 -18.95 -2.18 -0.74
C THR A 41 -19.57 -2.38 -2.12
N THR A 42 -20.85 -2.02 -2.30
CA THR A 42 -21.47 -1.95 -3.64
C THR A 42 -21.07 -0.69 -4.42
N LYS A 43 -20.42 0.27 -3.75
CA LYS A 43 -19.92 1.52 -4.33
C LYS A 43 -18.41 1.47 -4.48
N PRO A 44 -17.83 2.10 -5.52
CA PRO A 44 -16.38 2.15 -5.67
C PRO A 44 -15.73 2.98 -4.55
N LEU A 45 -14.55 2.54 -4.11
CA LEU A 45 -13.63 3.29 -3.25
C LEU A 45 -12.39 3.67 -4.06
N LEU A 46 -12.01 4.95 -4.03
CA LEU A 46 -10.79 5.45 -4.65
C LEU A 46 -9.70 5.66 -3.60
N VAL A 47 -8.57 4.98 -3.77
CA VAL A 47 -7.36 5.18 -2.98
C VAL A 47 -6.25 5.63 -3.93
N HIS A 48 -5.66 6.80 -3.67
CA HIS A 48 -4.55 7.30 -4.49
C HIS A 48 -3.46 7.95 -3.62
N CYS A 49 -2.26 8.02 -4.18
CA CYS A 49 -1.16 8.82 -3.65
C CYS A 49 -0.55 9.61 -4.82
N HIS A 50 0.64 10.17 -4.64
CA HIS A 50 1.27 10.98 -5.69
C HIS A 50 1.59 10.18 -6.96
N MET A 51 2.29 9.04 -6.82
CA MET A 51 2.73 8.22 -7.96
C MET A 51 1.89 6.96 -8.17
N GLY A 52 0.95 6.65 -7.28
CA GLY A 52 0.18 5.40 -7.33
C GLY A 52 1.00 4.13 -7.01
N ILE A 53 2.27 4.24 -6.62
CA ILE A 53 3.19 3.10 -6.46
C ILE A 53 3.17 2.49 -5.06
N SER A 54 3.17 3.31 -4.00
CA SER A 54 3.62 2.88 -2.66
C SER A 54 2.59 3.06 -1.53
N ARG A 55 2.27 4.29 -1.11
CA ARG A 55 1.30 4.51 -0.01
C ARG A 55 -0.12 4.06 -0.36
N SER A 56 -0.56 4.32 -1.59
CA SER A 56 -1.89 3.92 -2.05
C SER A 56 -2.02 2.42 -2.19
N THR A 57 -1.02 1.74 -2.74
CA THR A 57 -1.03 0.28 -2.92
C THR A 57 -0.98 -0.44 -1.57
N SER A 58 -0.18 0.04 -0.63
CA SER A 58 -0.19 -0.44 0.77
C SER A 58 -1.56 -0.26 1.42
N THR A 59 -2.18 0.91 1.26
CA THR A 59 -3.53 1.19 1.80
C THR A 59 -4.59 0.33 1.14
N SER A 60 -4.52 0.10 -0.18
CA SER A 60 -5.43 -0.80 -0.88
C SER A 60 -5.32 -2.24 -0.38
N LEU A 61 -4.11 -2.75 -0.13
CA LEU A 61 -3.92 -4.07 0.49
C LEU A 61 -4.55 -4.14 1.88
N GLY A 62 -4.27 -3.15 2.73
CA GLY A 62 -4.83 -3.09 4.10
C GLY A 62 -6.36 -3.05 4.10
N VAL A 63 -6.97 -2.22 3.24
CA VAL A 63 -8.43 -2.13 3.13
C VAL A 63 -9.01 -3.43 2.57
N ALA A 64 -8.44 -3.99 1.51
CA ALA A 64 -8.93 -5.26 0.95
C ALA A 64 -8.85 -6.40 1.98
N ALA A 65 -7.73 -6.54 2.69
CA ALA A 65 -7.55 -7.55 3.72
C ALA A 65 -8.48 -7.36 4.93
N LYS A 66 -8.88 -6.13 5.25
CA LYS A 66 -9.90 -5.86 6.28
C LYS A 66 -11.27 -6.45 5.91
N TYR A 67 -11.62 -6.42 4.62
CA TYR A 67 -12.92 -6.86 4.12
C TYR A 67 -12.97 -8.33 3.71
N ASP A 68 -11.83 -8.89 3.34
CA ASP A 68 -11.70 -10.29 2.95
C ASP A 68 -10.39 -10.91 3.50
N PRO A 69 -10.30 -11.11 4.84
CA PRO A 69 -9.09 -11.58 5.51
C PRO A 69 -8.73 -13.04 5.20
N ASP A 70 -9.66 -13.82 4.65
CA ASP A 70 -9.42 -15.21 4.31
C ASP A 70 -8.67 -15.35 2.96
N ASN A 71 -8.83 -14.39 2.04
CA ASN A 71 -8.29 -14.44 0.68
C ASN A 71 -7.11 -13.48 0.43
N ILE A 72 -6.27 -13.25 1.44
CA ILE A 72 -5.15 -12.28 1.37
C ILE A 72 -4.19 -12.56 0.20
N GLU A 73 -3.85 -13.82 -0.04
CA GLU A 73 -2.92 -14.19 -1.12
C GLU A 73 -3.52 -13.82 -2.49
N LEU A 74 -4.82 -14.09 -2.69
CA LEU A 74 -5.52 -13.69 -3.91
C LEU A 74 -5.61 -12.17 -4.05
N ILE A 75 -5.81 -11.42 -2.96
CA ILE A 75 -5.77 -9.94 -2.96
C ILE A 75 -4.40 -9.44 -3.43
N ILE A 76 -3.32 -10.03 -2.93
CA ILE A 76 -1.94 -9.68 -3.29
C ILE A 76 -1.68 -9.96 -4.77
N GLU A 77 -2.03 -11.15 -5.25
CA GLU A 77 -1.87 -11.56 -6.65
C GLU A 77 -2.65 -10.64 -7.58
N ASN A 78 -3.94 -10.40 -7.29
CA ASN A 78 -4.78 -9.51 -8.07
C ASN A 78 -4.21 -8.08 -8.11
N LEU A 79 -3.73 -7.55 -6.99
CA LEU A 79 -3.13 -6.21 -6.97
C LEU A 79 -1.88 -6.16 -7.85
N LYS A 80 -1.01 -7.17 -7.80
CA LYS A 80 0.20 -7.23 -8.62
C LYS A 80 -0.14 -7.35 -10.12
N GLU A 81 -1.19 -8.10 -10.46
CA GLU A 81 -1.66 -8.24 -11.84
C GLU A 81 -2.18 -6.91 -12.40
N ILE A 82 -3.07 -6.23 -11.68
CA ILE A 82 -3.67 -4.96 -12.16
C ILE A 82 -2.70 -3.78 -12.07
N ALA A 83 -1.73 -3.82 -11.15
CA ALA A 83 -0.73 -2.80 -10.95
C ALA A 83 0.68 -3.41 -10.84
N PRO A 84 1.29 -3.83 -11.96
CA PRO A 84 2.63 -4.47 -11.96
C PRO A 84 3.73 -3.60 -11.37
N HIS A 85 3.55 -2.28 -11.42
CA HIS A 85 4.43 -1.25 -10.89
C HIS A 85 4.28 -1.00 -9.38
N ALA A 86 3.32 -1.65 -8.73
CA ALA A 86 3.09 -1.51 -7.29
C ALA A 86 4.34 -1.93 -6.51
N SER A 87 4.74 -1.08 -5.55
CA SER A 87 5.78 -1.35 -4.56
C SER A 87 5.29 -0.79 -3.22
N PRO A 88 4.45 -1.55 -2.48
CA PRO A 88 3.75 -1.05 -1.31
C PRO A 88 4.68 -0.51 -0.22
N ASN A 89 4.29 0.61 0.41
CA ASN A 89 5.06 1.22 1.49
C ASN A 89 5.27 0.23 2.66
N LYS A 90 6.53 -0.08 2.97
CA LYS A 90 6.89 -1.17 3.89
C LYS A 90 6.34 -0.95 5.31
N ILE A 91 6.47 0.27 5.85
CA ILE A 91 6.06 0.54 7.24
C ILE A 91 4.53 0.60 7.36
N MET A 92 3.82 1.15 6.37
CA MET A 92 2.36 1.13 6.36
C MET A 92 1.81 -0.29 6.24
N THR A 93 2.36 -1.12 5.34
CA THR A 93 1.93 -2.51 5.18
C THR A 93 2.13 -3.30 6.47
N ARG A 94 3.23 -3.07 7.19
CA ARG A 94 3.45 -3.64 8.53
C ARG A 94 2.36 -3.22 9.50
N TYR A 95 2.01 -1.94 9.54
CA TYR A 95 0.97 -1.47 10.46
C TYR A 95 -0.41 -2.06 10.13
N TYR A 96 -0.78 -2.20 8.85
CA TYR A 96 -2.02 -2.89 8.49
C TYR A 96 -2.03 -4.34 8.94
N ASP A 97 -0.93 -5.06 8.72
CA ASP A 97 -0.76 -6.44 9.17
C ASP A 97 -0.93 -6.59 10.69
N GLU A 98 -0.28 -5.70 11.47
CA GLU A 98 -0.37 -5.68 12.93
C GLU A 98 -1.76 -5.28 13.43
N ILE A 99 -2.41 -4.29 12.82
CA ILE A 99 -3.74 -3.80 13.24
C ILE A 99 -4.79 -4.88 13.02
N LEU A 100 -4.72 -5.58 11.88
CA LEU A 100 -5.67 -6.60 11.48
C LEU A 100 -5.31 -8.01 12.00
N ASN A 101 -4.19 -8.16 12.72
CA ASN A 101 -3.67 -9.44 13.24
C ASN A 101 -3.47 -10.50 12.14
N LEU A 102 -2.87 -10.11 11.01
CA LEU A 102 -2.75 -10.96 9.82
C LEU A 102 -1.54 -11.89 9.84
N ASN A 103 -0.84 -12.01 10.98
CA ASN A 103 0.27 -12.93 11.18
C ASN A 103 1.35 -12.82 10.10
N ASN A 104 1.73 -11.59 9.73
CA ASN A 104 2.75 -11.28 8.73
C ASN A 104 2.37 -11.67 7.29
N ARG A 105 1.10 -11.97 6.98
CA ARG A 105 0.66 -12.31 5.62
C ARG A 105 0.80 -11.14 4.64
N LEU A 106 0.53 -9.90 5.06
CA LEU A 106 0.73 -8.72 4.19
C LEU A 106 2.18 -8.26 4.18
N PHE A 107 2.81 -8.14 5.35
CA PHE A 107 4.19 -7.64 5.38
C PHE A 107 5.17 -8.64 4.75
N GLY A 108 4.95 -9.93 4.94
CA GLY A 108 5.73 -11.01 4.33
C GLY A 108 5.61 -11.07 2.81
N SER A 109 4.52 -10.56 2.22
CA SER A 109 4.32 -10.59 0.77
C SER A 109 5.02 -9.46 0.02
N LEU A 110 5.67 -8.51 0.71
CA LEU A 110 6.30 -7.36 0.06
C LEU A 110 7.38 -7.77 -0.96
N ALA A 111 8.07 -8.87 -0.72
CA ALA A 111 9.05 -9.41 -1.66
C ALA A 111 8.44 -9.81 -3.02
N TYR A 112 7.14 -10.14 -3.06
CA TYR A 112 6.41 -10.44 -4.31
C TYR A 112 6.18 -9.19 -5.18
N PHE A 113 6.27 -8.01 -4.59
CA PHE A 113 6.13 -6.74 -5.30
C PHE A 113 7.47 -6.20 -5.81
N ASP A 114 8.58 -6.61 -5.21
CA ASP A 114 9.91 -6.18 -5.60
C ASP A 114 10.21 -6.62 -7.04
N PRO A 115 10.88 -5.77 -7.85
CA PRO A 115 11.31 -6.17 -9.18
C PRO A 115 12.28 -7.35 -9.08
N GLU A 116 12.15 -8.30 -10.00
CA GLU A 116 13.10 -9.41 -10.13
C GLU A 116 14.53 -8.86 -10.23
N PRO A 117 15.51 -9.44 -9.52
CA PRO A 117 16.90 -9.06 -9.66
C PRO A 117 17.31 -9.15 -11.13
N ILE A 118 17.82 -8.05 -11.68
CA ILE A 118 18.43 -8.07 -13.01
C ILE A 118 19.86 -8.58 -12.81
N ASP A 119 20.16 -9.78 -13.33
CA ASP A 119 21.47 -10.45 -13.22
C ASP A 119 22.61 -9.55 -13.75
N GLU A 120 22.37 -8.88 -14.89
CA GLU A 120 23.27 -7.84 -15.42
C GLU A 120 22.47 -6.72 -16.08
N SER A 121 22.75 -5.46 -15.71
CA SER A 121 22.21 -4.30 -16.42
C SER A 121 22.73 -4.30 -17.86
N ARG A 122 21.84 -4.12 -18.86
CA ARG A 122 22.26 -3.99 -20.26
C ARG A 122 23.18 -2.78 -20.40
N VAL A 123 24.34 -2.97 -21.03
CA VAL A 123 25.19 -1.84 -21.47
C VAL A 123 24.39 -1.02 -22.48
N VAL A 124 24.15 0.25 -22.15
CA VAL A 124 23.52 1.22 -23.05
C VAL A 124 24.61 2.13 -23.59
N GLU A 125 25.03 1.91 -24.84
CA GLU A 125 25.89 2.85 -25.55
C GLU A 125 25.05 4.04 -26.04
N LEU A 126 25.28 5.22 -25.47
CA LEU A 126 24.71 6.47 -25.97
C LEU A 126 25.57 6.96 -27.15
N LYS A 127 24.96 7.09 -28.32
CA LYS A 127 25.55 7.77 -29.47
C LYS A 127 24.90 9.14 -29.59
N PHE A 128 25.71 10.18 -29.49
CA PHE A 128 25.32 11.58 -29.71
C PHE A 128 25.62 11.98 -31.15
#